data_AF-A0A650CM25-F1
#
_entry.id   AF-A0A650CM25-F1
#
_cell.length_a   1.000
_cell.length_b   1.000
_cell.length_c   1.000
_cell.angle_alpha   90.00
_cell.angle_beta   90.00
_cell.angle_gamma   90.00
#
_symmetry.space_group_name_H-M   'P 1'
#
loop_
_entity.id
_entity.type
_entity.pdbx_description
1 polymer ?
#
loop_
_entity_poly.entity_id
_entity_poly.type
_entity_poly.pdbx_seq_one_letter_code
_entity_poly.pdbx_strand_id
1 'polypeptide(L)'
;MKDVIDYTIVRKTYESYLKEIAYCKNDKELRLVIKRFLYFLKEMYIEAVGEKLRAYIQHHIKISRNILILMRLKYLIIFIYNFLLERLVKELINAIKNFISVI
;
A
#
# COMPACT_ATOMS: atom_id res chain seq x y z
N MET A 1 27.45 3.12 25.33
CA MET A 1 27.50 4.33 24.48
C MET A 1 26.10 4.48 23.92
N LYS A 2 25.31 5.46 24.39
CA LYS A 2 23.92 5.65 23.92
C LYS A 2 24.03 6.12 22.47
N ASP A 3 23.60 5.30 21.51
CA ASP A 3 23.48 5.69 20.12
C ASP A 3 22.48 6.85 20.05
N VAL A 4 23.04 8.06 20.01
CA VAL A 4 22.29 9.25 19.64
C VAL A 4 21.98 9.05 18.17
N ILE A 5 20.73 8.77 17.84
CA ILE A 5 20.21 8.85 16.48
C ILE A 5 20.79 10.13 15.86
N ASP A 6 21.66 9.99 14.86
CA ASP A 6 22.17 11.16 14.14
C ASP A 6 21.00 11.76 13.37
N TYR A 7 20.44 12.82 13.93
CA TYR A 7 19.32 13.56 13.37
C TYR A 7 19.60 14.00 11.92
N THR A 8 20.87 14.18 11.55
CA THR A 8 21.29 14.50 10.18
C THR A 8 21.01 13.34 9.23
N ILE A 9 21.35 12.11 9.63
CA ILE A 9 21.13 10.90 8.84
C ILE A 9 19.64 10.62 8.70
N VAL A 10 18.89 10.75 9.80
CA VAL A 10 17.43 10.57 9.79
C VAL A 10 16.77 11.57 8.87
N ARG A 11 17.12 12.85 8.96
CA ARG A 11 16.56 13.89 8.10
C ARG A 11 16.84 13.62 6.63
N LYS A 12 18.09 13.30 6.27
CA LYS A 12 18.45 12.95 4.89
C LYS A 12 17.65 11.73 4.39
N THR A 13 17.48 10.72 5.24
CA THR A 13 16.69 9.53 4.91
C THR A 13 15.23 9.88 4.68
N TYR A 14 14.62 10.73 5.51
CA TYR A 14 13.27 11.24 5.31
C TYR A 14 13.13 12.03 4.01
N GLU A 15 14.07 12.92 3.71
CA GLU A 15 14.09 13.70 2.46
C GLU A 15 14.24 12.79 1.23
N SER A 16 15.01 11.69 1.34
CA SER A 16 15.11 10.66 0.29
C SER A 16 13.76 10.00 0.04
N TYR A 17 13.10 9.51 1.10
CA TYR A 17 11.79 8.88 0.97
C TYR A 17 10.74 9.85 0.42
N LEU A 18 10.78 11.12 0.79
CA LEU A 18 9.88 12.15 0.26
C LEU A 18 10.05 12.28 -1.26
N LYS A 19 11.29 12.35 -1.76
CA LYS A 19 11.57 12.37 -3.19
C LYS A 19 11.11 11.09 -3.86
N GLU A 20 11.49 9.93 -3.33
CA GLU A 20 11.11 8.62 -3.90
C GLU A 20 9.60 8.47 -4.03
N ILE A 21 8.83 8.85 -3.00
CA ILE A 21 7.36 8.80 -3.03
C ILE A 21 6.82 9.76 -4.09
N ALA A 22 7.33 10.98 -4.18
CA ALA A 22 6.86 11.99 -5.13
C ALA A 22 7.11 11.61 -6.60
N TYR A 23 8.16 10.84 -6.89
CA TYR A 23 8.54 10.45 -8.25
C TYR A 23 8.08 9.03 -8.67
N CYS A 24 7.32 8.32 -7.82
CA CYS A 24 6.78 7.01 -8.17
C CYS A 24 5.84 7.10 -9.39
N LYS A 25 6.06 6.25 -10.40
CA LYS A 25 5.28 6.28 -11.65
C LYS A 25 4.11 5.31 -11.66
N ASN A 26 4.13 4.30 -10.77
CA ASN A 26 3.12 3.26 -10.72
C ASN A 26 2.93 2.69 -9.32
N ASP A 27 1.81 1.97 -9.13
CA ASP A 27 1.44 1.35 -7.86
C ASP A 27 2.49 0.34 -7.34
N LYS A 28 3.23 -0.33 -8.23
CA LYS A 28 4.25 -1.32 -7.81
C LYS A 28 5.44 -0.63 -7.16
N GLU A 29 5.94 0.43 -7.79
CA GLU A 29 7.02 1.28 -7.27
C GLU A 29 6.61 1.91 -5.94
N LEU A 30 5.45 2.57 -5.89
CA LEU A 30 4.96 3.21 -4.68
C LEU A 30 4.83 2.21 -3.53
N ARG A 31 4.30 1.00 -3.79
CA ARG A 31 4.21 -0.06 -2.78
C ARG A 31 5.57 -0.44 -2.22
N LEU A 32 6.58 -0.57 -3.07
CA LEU A 32 7.94 -0.92 -2.65
C LEU A 32 8.55 0.18 -1.78
N VAL A 33 8.43 1.45 -2.20
CA VAL A 33 8.93 2.60 -1.44
C VAL A 33 8.25 2.70 -0.09
N ILE A 34 6.92 2.59 -0.03
CA ILE A 34 6.15 2.65 1.23
C ILE A 34 6.50 1.49 2.16
N LYS A 35 6.77 0.29 1.63
CA LYS A 35 7.24 -0.85 2.45
C LYS A 35 8.61 -0.59 3.08
N ARG A 36 9.56 -0.06 2.30
CA ARG A 36 10.90 0.31 2.81
C ARG A 36 10.78 1.42 3.86
N PHE A 37 9.99 2.44 3.59
CA PHE A 37 9.74 3.53 4.53
C PHE A 37 9.11 3.02 5.83
N LEU A 38 8.10 2.15 5.74
CA LEU A 38 7.47 1.53 6.91
C LEU A 38 8.46 0.70 7.73
N TYR A 39 9.38 -0.01 7.08
CA TYR A 39 10.45 -0.73 7.77
C TYR A 39 11.36 0.24 8.53
N PHE A 40 11.86 1.26 7.84
CA PHE A 40 12.67 2.32 8.44
C PHE A 40 11.98 2.99 9.66
N LEU A 41 10.69 3.31 9.54
CA LEU A 41 9.93 3.90 10.65
C LEU A 41 9.81 2.97 11.85
N LYS A 42 9.73 1.65 11.65
CA LYS A 42 9.66 0.68 12.75
C LYS A 42 10.99 0.60 13.49
N GLU A 43 12.09 0.54 12.76
CA GLU A 43 13.44 0.56 13.36
C GLU A 43 13.64 1.86 14.16
N MET A 44 13.30 3.00 13.54
CA MET A 44 13.33 4.30 14.22
C MET A 44 12.46 4.36 15.47
N TYR A 45 11.28 3.72 15.47
CA TYR A 45 10.39 3.73 16.63
C TYR A 45 11.01 3.01 17.84
N ILE A 46 11.77 1.93 17.58
CA ILE A 46 12.46 1.15 18.61
C ILE A 46 13.55 1.99 19.28
N GLU A 47 14.31 2.74 18.47
CA GLU A 47 15.43 3.57 18.93
C GLU A 47 14.99 4.94 19.47
N ALA A 48 13.78 5.41 19.12
CA ALA A 48 13.31 6.74 19.49
C ALA A 48 13.15 6.92 21.01
N VAL A 49 13.79 7.98 21.52
CA VAL A 49 13.67 8.44 22.91
C VAL A 49 12.72 9.63 22.97
N GLY A 50 11.68 9.53 23.81
CA GLY A 50 10.70 10.60 24.02
C GLY A 50 9.34 10.33 23.36
N GLU A 51 8.26 10.58 24.11
CA GLU A 51 6.89 10.27 23.70
C GLU A 51 6.45 11.06 22.46
N LYS A 52 6.83 12.33 22.36
CA LYS A 52 6.46 13.19 21.23
C LYS A 52 7.00 12.64 19.90
N LEU A 53 8.27 12.24 19.86
CA LEU A 53 8.88 11.66 18.66
C LEU A 53 8.24 10.32 18.30
N ARG A 54 8.00 9.47 19.30
CA ARG A 54 7.30 8.19 19.11
C ARG A 54 5.90 8.38 18.53
N ALA A 55 5.15 9.37 19.01
CA ALA A 55 3.82 9.69 18.50
C ALA A 55 3.86 10.11 17.01
N TYR A 56 4.83 10.94 16.61
CA TYR A 56 5.03 11.31 15.20
C TYR A 56 5.36 10.09 14.32
N ILE A 57 6.30 9.25 14.75
CA ILE A 57 6.66 8.03 14.02
C ILE A 57 5.46 7.10 13.90
N GLN A 58 4.70 6.90 14.99
CA GLN A 58 3.52 6.05 15.00
C GLN A 58 2.42 6.57 14.06
N HIS A 59 2.26 7.89 13.93
CA HIS A 59 1.36 8.49 12.96
C HIS A 59 1.79 8.14 11.51
N HIS A 60 3.08 8.29 11.19
CA HIS A 60 3.60 7.91 9.87
C HIS A 60 3.48 6.40 9.58
N ILE A 61 3.67 5.56 10.60
CA ILE A 61 3.43 4.11 10.49
C ILE A 61 1.96 3.84 10.15
N LYS A 62 1.03 4.50 10.83
CA LYS A 62 -0.42 4.35 10.58
C LYS A 62 -0.78 4.74 9.15
N ILE A 63 -0.31 5.91 8.68
CA ILE A 63 -0.52 6.35 7.29
C ILE A 63 0.03 5.33 6.30
N SER A 64 1.29 4.91 6.48
CA SER A 64 1.95 3.97 5.56
C SER A 64 1.21 2.62 5.49
N ARG A 65 0.73 2.10 6.63
CA ARG A 65 -0.10 0.89 6.66
C ARG A 65 -1.42 1.07 5.92
N ASN A 66 -2.10 2.19 6.14
CA ASN A 66 -3.37 2.49 5.48
C ASN A 66 -3.20 2.58 3.96
N ILE A 67 -2.13 3.22 3.47
CA ILE A 67 -1.80 3.26 2.04
C ILE A 67 -1.67 1.83 1.49
N LEU A 68 -0.90 0.96 2.14
CA LEU A 68 -0.72 -0.43 1.70
C LEU A 68 -2.04 -1.23 1.71
N ILE A 69 -2.91 -1.00 2.70
CA ILE A 69 -4.23 -1.63 2.77
C ILE A 69 -5.11 -1.16 1.62
N LEU A 70 -5.18 0.15 1.37
CA LEU A 70 -5.97 0.71 0.27
C LEU A 70 -5.49 0.17 -1.09
N MET A 71 -4.18 0.08 -1.29
CA MET A 71 -3.61 -0.56 -2.49
C MET A 71 -4.09 -2.01 -2.63
N ARG A 72 -4.14 -2.78 -1.56
CA ARG A 72 -4.63 -4.18 -1.60
C ARG A 72 -6.12 -4.25 -1.89
N LEU A 73 -6.91 -3.38 -1.28
CA LEU A 73 -8.36 -3.29 -1.49
C LEU A 73 -8.70 -2.94 -2.94
N LYS A 74 -7.96 -2.03 -3.59
CA LYS A 74 -8.12 -1.72 -5.02
C LYS A 74 -8.09 -2.99 -5.88
N TYR A 75 -7.10 -3.85 -5.69
CA TYR A 75 -7.00 -5.11 -6.46
C TYR A 75 -8.10 -6.11 -6.11
N LEU A 76 -8.52 -6.17 -4.85
CA LEU A 76 -9.62 -7.02 -4.44
C LEU A 76 -10.94 -6.60 -5.11
N ILE A 77 -11.22 -5.30 -5.16
CA ILE A 77 -12.41 -4.75 -5.82
C ILE A 77 -12.39 -5.07 -7.31
N ILE A 78 -11.27 -4.84 -7.99
CA ILE A 78 -11.11 -5.16 -9.41
C ILE A 78 -11.31 -6.66 -9.66
N PHE A 79 -10.77 -7.50 -8.79
CA PHE A 79 -10.92 -8.95 -8.90
C PHE A 79 -12.39 -9.38 -8.76
N ILE A 80 -13.09 -8.89 -7.74
CA ILE A 80 -14.51 -9.20 -7.52
C ILE A 80 -15.35 -8.73 -8.72
N TYR A 81 -15.08 -7.53 -9.22
CA TYR A 81 -15.76 -6.99 -10.40
C TYR A 81 -15.61 -7.92 -11.62
N ASN A 82 -14.37 -8.29 -11.95
CA ASN A 82 -14.10 -9.15 -13.11
C ASN A 82 -14.76 -10.53 -12.94
N PHE A 83 -14.69 -11.11 -11.74
CA PHE A 83 -15.32 -12.39 -11.44
C PHE A 83 -16.84 -12.37 -11.65
N LEU A 84 -17.52 -11.32 -11.16
CA LEU A 84 -18.96 -11.17 -11.34
C LEU A 84 -19.32 -10.97 -12.81
N LEU A 85 -18.57 -10.14 -13.53
CA LEU A 85 -18.80 -9.88 -14.94
C LEU A 85 -18.65 -11.16 -15.77
N GLU A 86 -17.57 -11.93 -15.56
CA GLU A 86 -17.35 -13.20 -16.25
C GLU A 86 -18.48 -14.19 -15.99
N ARG A 87 -18.98 -14.25 -14.75
CA ARG A 87 -20.11 -15.11 -14.39
C ARG A 87 -21.37 -14.72 -15.16
N LEU A 88 -21.71 -13.43 -15.18
CA LEU A 88 -22.89 -12.93 -15.89
C LEU A 88 -22.78 -13.17 -17.40
N VAL A 89 -21.60 -12.97 -17.99
CA VAL A 89 -21.35 -13.25 -19.41
C VAL A 89 -21.59 -14.74 -19.72
N LYS A 90 -21.11 -15.65 -18.87
CA LYS A 90 -21.35 -17.09 -19.03
C LYS A 90 -22.84 -17.45 -18.90
N GLU A 91 -23.53 -16.87 -17.92
CA GLU A 91 -24.97 -17.06 -17.74
C GLU A 91 -25.76 -16.58 -18.98
N LEU A 92 -25.42 -15.41 -19.52
CA LEU A 92 -26.02 -14.87 -20.73
C LEU A 92 -25.77 -15.76 -21.95
N ILE A 93 -24.53 -16.20 -22.17
CA ILE A 93 -24.18 -17.12 -23.27
C ILE A 93 -25.00 -18.40 -23.18
N ASN A 94 -25.15 -18.97 -21.98
CA ASN A 94 -25.94 -20.17 -21.76
C ASN A 94 -27.44 -19.92 -22.03
N ALA A 95 -27.99 -18.79 -21.58
CA ALA A 95 -29.37 -18.42 -21.85
C ALA A 95 -29.64 -18.30 -23.36
N ILE A 96 -28.73 -17.66 -24.11
CA ILE A 96 -28.81 -17.55 -25.57
C ILE A 96 -28.76 -18.93 -26.24
N LYS A 97 -27.81 -19.80 -25.83
CA LYS A 97 -27.71 -21.17 -26.36
C LYS A 97 -28.96 -21.99 -26.09
N ASN A 98 -29.52 -21.88 -24.88
CA ASN A 98 -30.76 -22.58 -24.52
C ASN A 98 -31.93 -22.09 -25.38
N PHE A 99 -32.06 -20.78 -25.60
CA PHE A 99 -33.09 -20.22 -26.47
C PHE A 99 -32.96 -20.72 -27.92
N ILE A 100 -31.75 -20.71 -28.48
CA ILE A 100 -31.49 -21.25 -29.83
C ILE A 100 -31.83 -22.73 -29.92
N SER A 101 -31.62 -23.52 -28.86
CA SER A 101 -31.92 -24.96 -28.88
C SER A 101 -33.42 -25.29 -28.85
N VAL A 102 -34.26 -24.32 -28.49
CA VAL A 102 -35.73 -24.49 -28.36
C VAL A 102 -36.45 -24.08 -29.64
N ILE A 103 -35.86 -23.18 -30.43
CA ILE A 103 -36.39 -22.73 -31.73
C ILE A 103 -35.89 -23.65 -32.84
#